data_AF-K9IHY4-F1
#
_entry.id   AF-K9IHY4-F1
#
_cell.length_a   1.000
_cell.length_b   1.000
_cell.length_c   1.000
_cell.angle_alpha   90.00
_cell.angle_beta   90.00
_cell.angle_gamma   90.00
#
_symmetry.space_group_name_H-M   'P 1'
#
loop_
_entity.id
_entity.type
_entity.pdbx_description
1 polymer ?
#
loop_
_entity_poly.entity_id
_entity_poly.type
_entity_poly.pdbx_seq_one_letter_code
_entity_poly.pdbx_strand_id
1 'polypeptide(L)'
;MPLHKFPVSLWQKLRLREGIYSRLPQHYLRSLEEERTPTPVHYRPHGAKFKINPKNGQRERVEDVPIPIHYPRESQQGLWGGEGWILGHRYVNNDKLSKRVKKVWKPQLFQRELYSEILDTKFSVTVTMRTLDLIDEAYGFDFYILKTPKEDLCSKFGMDLKRGMLLRLARQDPQLHPDDPERRAAIYNKYKEFVIQEEEAEWVGLTLDEAVEKQRLLEEKDPVPLFKVYVEELIERLQQQTLSEPAVVQKRASGK
;
A
#
# COMPACT_ATOMS: atom_id res chain seq x y z
N MET A 1 37.60 -15.84 -11.06
CA MET A 1 36.23 -15.38 -11.37
C MET A 1 35.97 -14.12 -10.54
N PRO A 2 35.53 -13.00 -11.13
CA PRO A 2 35.16 -11.83 -10.33
C PRO A 2 33.93 -12.17 -9.47
N LEU A 3 33.93 -11.72 -8.22
CA LEU A 3 32.78 -11.80 -7.31
C LEU A 3 32.04 -10.46 -7.31
N HIS A 4 30.72 -10.49 -7.18
CA HIS A 4 29.94 -9.26 -6.99
C HIS A 4 30.27 -8.62 -5.65
N LYS A 5 30.29 -7.28 -5.60
CA LYS A 5 30.46 -6.52 -4.36
C LYS A 5 29.28 -6.70 -3.40
N PHE A 6 28.07 -6.86 -3.94
CA PHE A 6 26.83 -7.06 -3.18
C PHE A 6 26.10 -8.34 -3.63
N PRO A 7 25.49 -9.11 -2.69
CA PRO A 7 24.63 -10.23 -3.01
C PRO A 7 23.47 -9.84 -3.92
N VAL A 8 23.09 -10.74 -4.83
CA VAL A 8 21.99 -10.54 -5.81
C VAL A 8 20.65 -10.24 -5.12
N SER A 9 20.39 -10.84 -3.96
CA SER A 9 19.16 -10.61 -3.17
C SER A 9 19.01 -9.17 -2.67
N LEU A 10 20.12 -8.42 -2.55
CA LEU A 10 20.08 -7.04 -2.06
C LEU A 10 19.92 -6.00 -3.17
N TRP A 11 20.01 -6.38 -4.45
CA TRP A 11 19.98 -5.42 -5.56
C TRP A 11 18.67 -4.63 -5.61
N GLN A 12 17.53 -5.27 -5.30
CA GLN A 12 16.23 -4.59 -5.23
C GLN A 12 16.22 -3.52 -4.13
N LYS A 13 16.76 -3.83 -2.94
CA LYS A 13 16.84 -2.88 -1.83
C LYS A 13 17.83 -1.75 -2.10
N LEU A 14 18.93 -2.03 -2.82
CA LEU A 14 19.88 -1.01 -3.24
C LEU A 14 19.26 -0.04 -4.24
N ARG A 15 18.46 -0.54 -5.19
CA ARG A 15 17.72 0.30 -6.15
C ARG A 15 16.78 1.28 -5.47
N LEU A 16 16.16 0.90 -4.34
CA LEU A 16 15.30 1.80 -3.56
C LEU A 16 16.04 2.98 -2.92
N ARG A 17 17.36 2.90 -2.78
CA ARG A 17 18.20 3.94 -2.17
C ARG A 17 18.78 4.93 -3.19
N GLU A 18 18.54 4.72 -4.49
CA GLU A 18 19.12 5.51 -5.57
C GLU A 18 18.05 6.18 -6.44
N GLY A 19 18.43 7.28 -7.09
CA GLY A 19 17.62 7.92 -8.13
C GLY A 19 16.29 8.48 -7.63
N ILE A 20 15.22 8.18 -8.37
CA ILE A 20 13.85 8.61 -8.03
C ILE A 20 13.26 7.84 -6.84
N TYR A 21 13.72 6.61 -6.59
CA TYR A 21 13.18 5.78 -5.51
C TYR A 21 13.53 6.32 -4.12
N SER A 22 14.71 6.91 -3.96
CA SER A 22 15.13 7.50 -2.69
C SER A 22 14.37 8.78 -2.33
N ARG A 23 13.68 9.39 -3.30
CA ARG A 23 12.83 10.57 -3.10
C ARG A 23 11.37 10.23 -2.77
N LEU A 24 11.00 8.94 -2.82
CA LEU A 24 9.67 8.49 -2.42
C LEU A 24 9.45 8.71 -0.91
N PRO A 25 8.19 8.90 -0.47
CA PRO A 25 7.90 9.11 0.94
C PRO A 25 8.34 7.95 1.83
N GLN A 26 8.85 8.28 3.03
CA GLN A 26 9.39 7.28 3.95
C GLN A 26 8.33 6.29 4.44
N HIS A 27 7.09 6.73 4.68
CA HIS A 27 6.00 5.85 5.11
C HIS A 27 5.70 4.77 4.05
N TYR A 28 5.75 5.15 2.76
CA TYR A 28 5.56 4.23 1.65
C TYR A 28 6.71 3.21 1.57
N LEU A 29 7.96 3.68 1.68
CA LEU A 29 9.13 2.79 1.65
C LEU A 29 9.12 1.78 2.81
N ARG A 30 8.74 2.20 4.03
CA ARG A 30 8.58 1.29 5.18
C ARG A 30 7.55 0.20 4.89
N SER A 31 6.41 0.56 4.31
CA SER A 31 5.37 -0.42 3.95
C SER A 31 5.80 -1.43 2.87
N LEU A 32 6.84 -1.12 2.08
CA LEU A 32 7.44 -2.05 1.13
C LEU A 32 8.48 -2.97 1.76
N GLU A 33 9.18 -2.51 2.79
CA GLU A 33 10.19 -3.29 3.52
C GLU A 33 9.57 -4.23 4.56
N GLU A 34 8.39 -3.90 5.09
CA GLU A 34 7.63 -4.72 6.03
C GLU A 34 7.07 -5.97 5.34
N GLU A 35 7.86 -7.06 5.36
CA GLU A 35 7.44 -8.38 4.92
C GLU A 35 6.75 -9.12 6.07
N ARG A 36 5.50 -8.74 6.36
CA ARG A 36 4.67 -9.45 7.33
C ARG A 36 4.17 -10.76 6.73
N THR A 37 4.19 -11.83 7.53
CA THR A 37 3.62 -13.12 7.13
C THR A 37 2.10 -13.04 7.06
N PRO A 38 1.48 -13.41 5.93
CA PRO A 38 0.03 -13.36 5.79
C PRO A 38 -0.66 -14.39 6.68
N THR A 39 -1.94 -14.17 6.92
CA THR A 39 -2.83 -15.05 7.67
C THR A 39 -2.94 -16.41 6.98
N PRO A 40 -2.84 -17.54 7.71
CA PRO A 40 -2.95 -18.87 7.12
C PRO A 40 -4.33 -19.12 6.50
N VAL A 41 -4.33 -19.55 5.23
CA VAL A 41 -5.56 -19.87 4.46
C VAL A 41 -5.62 -21.36 4.13
N HIS A 42 -4.64 -21.87 3.38
CA HIS A 42 -4.65 -23.23 2.84
C HIS A 42 -3.97 -24.27 3.73
N TYR A 43 -3.59 -23.88 4.96
CA TYR A 43 -3.01 -24.78 5.95
C TYR A 43 -3.50 -24.38 7.35
N ARG A 44 -3.49 -25.34 8.27
CA ARG A 44 -3.86 -25.10 9.67
C ARG A 44 -2.60 -24.82 10.46
N PRO A 45 -2.49 -23.66 11.15
CA PRO A 45 -1.33 -23.37 11.96
C PRO A 45 -1.24 -24.32 13.16
N HIS A 46 -0.03 -24.52 13.67
CA HIS A 46 0.22 -25.44 14.78
C HIS A 46 -0.33 -24.94 16.12
N GLY A 47 -0.50 -23.61 16.29
CA GLY A 47 -1.04 -22.94 17.48
C GLY A 47 -0.07 -22.83 18.67
N ALA A 48 1.02 -23.61 18.67
CA ALA A 48 2.06 -23.59 19.69
C ALA A 48 3.44 -23.75 19.06
N LYS A 49 4.47 -23.15 19.67
CA LYS A 49 5.87 -23.22 19.20
C LYS A 49 6.53 -24.57 19.43
N PHE A 50 5.97 -25.37 20.33
CA PHE A 50 6.50 -26.68 20.69
C PHE A 50 5.38 -27.72 20.73
N LYS A 51 5.68 -28.93 20.25
CA LYS A 51 4.81 -30.10 20.38
C LYS A 51 5.63 -31.27 20.90
N ILE A 52 4.97 -32.14 21.67
CA ILE A 52 5.59 -33.38 22.14
C ILE A 52 5.49 -34.38 20.99
N ASN A 53 6.63 -34.91 20.55
CA ASN A 53 6.63 -35.89 19.48
C ASN A 53 6.09 -37.23 20.03
N PRO A 54 5.04 -37.79 19.40
CA PRO A 54 4.35 -38.97 19.92
C PRO A 54 5.21 -40.24 19.92
N LYS A 55 6.33 -40.28 19.17
CA LYS A 55 7.19 -41.46 19.08
C LYS A 55 8.24 -41.53 20.18
N ASN A 56 8.81 -40.40 20.58
CA ASN A 56 9.94 -40.33 21.53
C ASN A 56 9.57 -39.60 22.83
N GLY A 57 8.39 -38.96 22.92
CA GLY A 57 7.97 -38.17 24.07
C GLY A 57 8.76 -36.88 24.29
N GLN A 58 9.61 -36.48 23.35
CA GLN A 58 10.46 -35.30 23.49
C GLN A 58 9.76 -34.03 22.99
N ARG A 59 10.09 -32.90 23.60
CA ARG A 59 9.58 -31.59 23.20
C ARG A 59 10.36 -31.06 22.00
N GLU A 60 9.71 -31.00 20.85
CA GLU A 60 10.29 -30.51 19.59
C GLU A 60 9.68 -29.17 19.20
N ARG A 61 10.50 -28.27 18.63
CA ARG A 61 10.02 -27.00 18.06
C ARG A 61 9.31 -27.28 16.75
N VAL A 62 8.15 -26.65 16.56
CA VAL A 62 7.38 -26.72 15.31
C VAL A 62 7.23 -25.31 14.74
N GLU A 63 7.26 -25.20 13.42
CA GLU A 63 7.15 -23.94 12.70
C GLU A 63 6.05 -24.03 11.65
N ASP A 64 5.31 -22.94 11.50
CA ASP A 64 4.27 -22.79 10.49
C ASP A 64 4.92 -22.32 9.19
N VAL A 65 5.00 -23.21 8.20
CA VAL A 65 5.57 -22.89 6.88
C VAL A 65 4.42 -22.64 5.89
N PRO A 66 4.31 -21.42 5.32
CA PRO A 66 3.23 -21.11 4.40
C PRO A 66 3.35 -21.89 3.09
N ILE A 67 2.19 -22.24 2.51
CA ILE A 67 2.12 -22.88 1.20
C ILE A 67 2.32 -21.80 0.12
N PRO A 68 3.18 -22.01 -0.88
CA PRO A 68 3.29 -21.11 -2.03
C PRO A 68 1.97 -21.07 -2.82
N ILE A 69 1.36 -19.88 -2.89
CA ILE A 69 0.11 -19.64 -3.61
C ILE A 69 0.43 -18.90 -4.90
N HIS A 70 -0.20 -19.32 -5.99
CA HIS A 70 -0.15 -18.60 -7.25
C HIS A 70 -1.41 -17.75 -7.42
N TYR A 71 -1.24 -16.43 -7.50
CA TYR A 71 -2.30 -15.47 -7.75
C TYR A 71 -2.36 -15.14 -9.25
N PRO A 72 -3.41 -15.57 -9.98
CA PRO A 72 -3.56 -15.22 -11.39
C PRO A 72 -4.04 -13.77 -11.55
N ARG A 73 -4.00 -13.23 -12.77
CA ARG A 73 -4.31 -11.80 -13.01
C ARG A 73 -5.75 -11.43 -12.62
N GLU A 74 -6.66 -12.38 -12.78
CA GLU A 74 -8.08 -12.28 -12.43
C GLU A 74 -8.27 -12.05 -10.91
N SER A 75 -7.35 -12.53 -10.07
CA SER A 75 -7.44 -12.29 -8.62
C SER A 75 -7.16 -10.83 -8.27
N GLN A 76 -6.40 -10.10 -9.10
CA GLN A 76 -6.09 -8.68 -8.89
C GLN A 76 -7.26 -7.76 -9.24
N GLN A 77 -8.24 -8.27 -9.98
CA GLN A 77 -9.46 -7.55 -10.38
C GLN A 77 -10.65 -7.85 -9.43
N GLY A 78 -10.53 -8.85 -8.56
CA GLY A 78 -11.58 -9.29 -7.64
C GLY A 78 -11.12 -9.29 -6.18
N LEU A 79 -11.91 -9.91 -5.31
CA LEU A 79 -11.60 -10.03 -3.88
C LEU A 79 -11.66 -11.49 -3.44
N TRP A 80 -10.52 -12.16 -3.36
CA TRP A 80 -10.44 -13.60 -3.11
C TRP A 80 -10.14 -13.98 -1.65
N GLY A 81 -9.91 -12.99 -0.76
CA GLY A 81 -9.78 -13.22 0.67
C GLY A 81 -8.54 -14.05 1.06
N GLY A 82 -7.44 -13.87 0.33
CA GLY A 82 -6.21 -14.65 0.50
C GLY A 82 -6.23 -16.04 -0.16
N GLU A 83 -7.31 -16.42 -0.82
CA GLU A 83 -7.34 -17.64 -1.63
C GLU A 83 -6.64 -17.46 -2.98
N GLY A 84 -6.11 -18.55 -3.53
CA GLY A 84 -5.45 -18.57 -4.82
C GLY A 84 -5.22 -19.99 -5.30
N TRP A 85 -4.44 -20.14 -6.36
CA TRP A 85 -4.20 -21.46 -6.94
C TRP A 85 -3.06 -22.15 -6.19
N ILE A 86 -3.31 -23.39 -5.78
CA ILE A 86 -2.29 -24.25 -5.20
C ILE A 86 -1.76 -25.16 -6.31
N LEU A 87 -0.48 -24.99 -6.63
CA LEU A 87 0.23 -25.81 -7.61
C LEU A 87 1.08 -26.84 -6.86
N GLY A 88 0.63 -28.10 -6.85
CA GLY A 88 1.31 -29.13 -6.08
C GLY A 88 1.22 -30.51 -6.68
N HIS A 89 1.53 -31.50 -5.85
CA HIS A 89 1.51 -32.90 -6.22
C HIS A 89 0.65 -33.66 -5.23
N ARG A 90 0.02 -34.74 -5.71
CA ARG A 90 -0.60 -35.74 -4.84
C ARG A 90 -0.13 -37.12 -5.23
N TYR A 91 -0.21 -38.06 -4.29
CA TYR A 91 -0.04 -39.47 -4.59
C TYR A 91 -1.40 -40.10 -4.93
N VAL A 92 -1.43 -41.02 -5.89
CA VAL A 92 -2.65 -41.78 -6.22
C VAL A 92 -3.08 -42.58 -4.98
N ASN A 93 -4.39 -42.61 -4.70
CA ASN A 93 -4.98 -43.25 -3.52
C ASN A 93 -4.40 -42.79 -2.16
N ASN A 94 -3.73 -41.63 -2.12
CA ASN A 94 -3.03 -41.10 -0.94
C ASN A 94 -1.93 -42.05 -0.38
N ASP A 95 -1.41 -42.95 -1.21
CA ASP A 95 -0.36 -43.89 -0.82
C ASP A 95 1.01 -43.43 -1.34
N LYS A 96 1.98 -43.30 -0.44
CA LYS A 96 3.35 -42.84 -0.76
C LYS A 96 4.10 -43.78 -1.72
N LEU A 97 3.73 -45.07 -1.78
CA LEU A 97 4.32 -46.03 -2.72
C LEU A 97 3.71 -45.94 -4.12
N SER A 98 2.56 -45.29 -4.26
CA SER A 98 1.88 -45.09 -5.53
C SER A 98 2.50 -43.94 -6.34
N LYS A 99 2.06 -43.78 -7.60
CA LYS A 99 2.59 -42.76 -8.51
C LYS A 99 2.28 -41.34 -8.02
N ARG A 100 3.24 -40.42 -8.15
CA ARG A 100 3.07 -38.99 -7.86
C ARG A 100 2.53 -38.27 -9.10
N VAL A 101 1.42 -37.54 -8.95
CA VAL A 101 0.77 -36.79 -10.03
C VAL A 101 0.66 -35.31 -9.69
N LYS A 102 0.79 -34.43 -10.69
CA LYS A 102 0.58 -32.98 -10.54
C LYS A 102 -0.92 -32.71 -10.34
N LYS A 103 -1.26 -31.81 -9.41
CA LYS A 103 -2.63 -31.38 -9.15
C LYS A 103 -2.64 -29.87 -8.92
N VAL A 104 -3.62 -29.23 -9.56
CA VAL A 104 -3.93 -27.82 -9.35
C VAL A 104 -5.26 -27.77 -8.60
N TRP A 105 -5.27 -27.06 -7.48
CA TRP A 105 -6.48 -26.74 -6.74
C TRP A 105 -6.84 -25.28 -7.00
N LYS A 106 -8.08 -25.04 -7.41
CA LYS A 106 -8.61 -23.72 -7.73
C LYS A 106 -9.72 -23.36 -6.72
N PRO A 107 -9.82 -22.10 -6.30
CA PRO A 107 -10.91 -21.65 -5.44
C PRO A 107 -12.24 -21.60 -6.21
N GLN A 108 -13.34 -21.58 -5.47
CA GLN A 108 -14.67 -21.39 -6.04
C GLN A 108 -14.98 -19.89 -6.11
N LEU A 109 -15.37 -19.41 -7.29
CA LEU A 109 -15.59 -17.99 -7.57
C LEU A 109 -17.07 -17.72 -7.81
N PHE A 110 -17.55 -16.59 -7.31
CA PHE A 110 -18.91 -16.10 -7.49
C PHE A 110 -18.88 -14.63 -7.90
N GLN A 111 -19.85 -14.20 -8.71
CA GLN A 111 -20.09 -12.79 -8.95
C GLN A 111 -21.18 -12.30 -8.01
N ARG A 112 -20.87 -11.26 -7.23
CA ARG A 112 -21.78 -10.66 -6.25
C ARG A 112 -21.68 -9.15 -6.30
N GLU A 113 -22.78 -8.49 -5.96
CA GLU A 113 -22.83 -7.04 -5.81
C GLU A 113 -22.59 -6.67 -4.34
N LEU A 114 -21.61 -5.83 -4.09
CA LEU A 114 -21.28 -5.31 -2.76
C LEU A 114 -21.47 -3.79 -2.78
N TYR A 115 -22.02 -3.24 -1.69
CA TYR A 115 -22.23 -1.81 -1.54
C TYR A 115 -21.23 -1.24 -0.52
N SER A 116 -20.64 -0.10 -0.86
CA SER A 116 -19.80 0.69 0.04
C SER A 116 -20.56 1.92 0.54
N GLU A 117 -20.59 2.11 1.86
CA GLU A 117 -21.19 3.29 2.50
C GLU A 117 -20.29 4.52 2.32
N ILE A 118 -18.97 4.34 2.41
CA ILE A 118 -18.00 5.44 2.29
C ILE A 118 -17.97 6.01 0.85
N LEU A 119 -18.06 5.13 -0.15
CA LEU A 119 -18.02 5.52 -1.56
C LEU A 119 -19.41 5.73 -2.17
N ASP A 120 -20.48 5.36 -1.46
CA ASP A 120 -21.88 5.38 -1.91
C ASP A 120 -22.10 4.74 -3.30
N THR A 121 -21.44 3.61 -3.55
CA THR A 121 -21.45 2.93 -4.84
C THR A 121 -21.56 1.41 -4.69
N LYS A 122 -22.22 0.77 -5.67
CA LYS A 122 -22.31 -0.69 -5.77
C LYS A 122 -21.24 -1.19 -6.74
N PHE A 123 -20.56 -2.26 -6.37
CA PHE A 123 -19.54 -2.91 -7.18
C PHE A 123 -19.95 -4.34 -7.49
N SER A 124 -19.91 -4.73 -8.76
CA SER A 124 -20.03 -6.13 -9.17
C SER A 124 -18.63 -6.75 -9.20
N VAL A 125 -18.32 -7.58 -8.19
CA VAL A 125 -16.97 -8.09 -7.94
C VAL A 125 -16.98 -9.61 -7.91
N THR A 126 -15.90 -10.22 -8.41
CA THR A 126 -15.68 -11.66 -8.26
C THR A 126 -15.12 -11.95 -6.87
N VAL A 127 -15.85 -12.74 -6.09
CA VAL A 127 -15.58 -13.07 -4.68
C VAL A 127 -15.52 -14.59 -4.45
N THR A 128 -14.83 -15.00 -3.40
CA THR A 128 -14.86 -16.38 -2.88
C THR A 128 -15.82 -16.47 -1.69
N MET A 129 -16.21 -17.69 -1.28
CA MET A 129 -17.02 -17.88 -0.06
C MET A 129 -16.32 -17.28 1.17
N ARG A 130 -15.02 -17.54 1.33
CA ARG A 130 -14.22 -16.99 2.43
C ARG A 130 -14.27 -15.47 2.48
N THR A 131 -14.22 -14.78 1.35
CA THR A 131 -14.35 -13.32 1.34
C THR A 131 -15.69 -12.87 1.92
N LEU A 132 -16.79 -13.56 1.59
CA LEU A 132 -18.11 -13.23 2.15
C LEU A 132 -18.13 -13.47 3.66
N ASP A 133 -17.60 -14.61 4.13
CA ASP A 133 -17.51 -14.91 5.56
C ASP A 133 -16.68 -13.84 6.31
N LEU A 134 -15.55 -13.40 5.75
CA LEU A 134 -14.71 -12.35 6.33
C LEU A 134 -15.40 -10.97 6.34
N ILE A 135 -16.25 -10.68 5.36
CA ILE A 135 -17.05 -9.45 5.32
C ILE A 135 -18.09 -9.47 6.44
N ASP A 136 -18.74 -10.62 6.66
CA ASP A 136 -19.71 -10.82 7.72
C ASP A 136 -19.05 -10.73 9.11
N GLU A 137 -17.88 -11.36 9.29
CA GLU A 137 -17.07 -11.24 10.51
C GLU A 137 -16.61 -9.80 10.80
N ALA A 138 -16.33 -9.03 9.75
CA ALA A 138 -15.95 -7.63 9.87
C ALA A 138 -17.15 -6.67 10.10
N TYR A 139 -18.39 -7.19 10.03
CA TYR A 139 -19.65 -6.44 10.10
C TYR A 139 -19.79 -5.38 9.01
N GLY A 140 -19.31 -5.66 7.80
CA GLY A 140 -19.49 -4.78 6.66
C GLY A 140 -18.33 -4.78 5.68
N PHE A 141 -18.64 -4.47 4.43
CA PHE A 141 -17.68 -4.44 3.33
C PHE A 141 -16.55 -3.41 3.55
N ASP A 142 -16.92 -2.19 3.94
CA ASP A 142 -15.94 -1.12 4.18
C ASP A 142 -15.00 -1.45 5.34
N PHE A 143 -15.53 -2.04 6.42
CA PHE A 143 -14.71 -2.49 7.55
C PHE A 143 -13.73 -3.59 7.14
N TYR A 144 -14.17 -4.55 6.32
CA TYR A 144 -13.28 -5.59 5.81
C TYR A 144 -12.11 -4.99 5.02
N ILE A 145 -12.37 -4.06 4.10
CA ILE A 145 -11.32 -3.42 3.29
C ILE A 145 -10.36 -2.58 4.16
N LEU A 146 -10.89 -1.84 5.13
CA LEU A 146 -10.08 -0.98 6.01
C LEU A 146 -9.25 -1.78 7.02
N LYS A 147 -9.81 -2.82 7.64
CA LYS A 147 -9.13 -3.66 8.65
C LYS A 147 -8.11 -4.62 8.03
N THR A 148 -8.41 -5.19 6.86
CA THR A 148 -7.54 -6.20 6.25
C THR A 148 -6.24 -5.55 5.73
N PRO A 149 -5.04 -6.07 6.09
CA PRO A 149 -3.78 -5.54 5.61
C PRO A 149 -3.48 -5.97 4.15
N LYS A 150 -2.45 -5.36 3.55
CA LYS A 150 -2.11 -5.55 2.13
C LYS A 150 -1.79 -7.01 1.80
N GLU A 151 -1.02 -7.66 2.67
CA GLU A 151 -0.59 -9.06 2.54
C GLU A 151 -1.75 -10.05 2.57
N ASP A 152 -2.84 -9.74 3.29
CA ASP A 152 -4.01 -10.63 3.41
C ASP A 152 -5.05 -10.35 2.32
N LEU A 153 -5.17 -9.09 1.89
CA LEU A 153 -6.11 -8.70 0.84
C LEU A 153 -5.72 -9.29 -0.52
N CYS A 154 -4.40 -9.36 -0.80
CA CYS A 154 -3.83 -9.99 -2.00
C CYS A 154 -4.43 -9.54 -3.35
N SER A 155 -5.03 -8.34 -3.41
CA SER A 155 -5.72 -7.81 -4.59
C SER A 155 -5.45 -6.32 -4.78
N LYS A 156 -5.02 -5.94 -5.98
CA LYS A 156 -4.83 -4.55 -6.38
C LYS A 156 -6.13 -3.76 -6.33
N PHE A 157 -7.22 -4.29 -6.89
CA PHE A 157 -8.54 -3.65 -6.82
C PHE A 157 -8.96 -3.33 -5.38
N GLY A 158 -8.77 -4.28 -4.45
CA GLY A 158 -9.06 -4.06 -3.03
C GLY A 158 -8.21 -2.96 -2.40
N MET A 159 -6.93 -2.88 -2.75
CA MET A 159 -6.04 -1.81 -2.27
C MET A 159 -6.41 -0.45 -2.84
N ASP A 160 -6.88 -0.39 -4.08
CA ASP A 160 -7.37 0.84 -4.70
C ASP A 160 -8.66 1.33 -4.04
N LEU A 161 -9.59 0.43 -3.72
CA LEU A 161 -10.77 0.75 -2.91
C LEU A 161 -10.36 1.29 -1.53
N LYS A 162 -9.40 0.62 -0.86
CA LYS A 162 -8.89 1.06 0.44
C LYS A 162 -8.36 2.48 0.39
N ARG A 163 -7.53 2.80 -0.61
CA ARG A 163 -7.02 4.16 -0.84
C ARG A 163 -8.16 5.15 -1.08
N GLY A 164 -9.13 4.83 -1.95
CA GLY A 164 -10.27 5.69 -2.22
C GLY A 164 -11.10 6.00 -0.96
N MET A 165 -11.34 4.99 -0.13
CA MET A 165 -12.03 5.16 1.15
C MET A 165 -11.23 6.05 2.11
N LEU A 166 -9.93 5.79 2.28
CA LEU A 166 -9.06 6.57 3.17
C LEU A 166 -8.97 8.03 2.75
N LEU A 167 -8.85 8.32 1.45
CA LEU A 167 -8.85 9.69 0.94
C LEU A 167 -10.17 10.41 1.21
N ARG A 168 -11.29 9.70 1.09
CA ARG A 168 -12.61 10.29 1.35
C ARG A 168 -12.84 10.54 2.84
N LEU A 169 -12.28 9.70 3.71
CA LEU A 169 -12.27 9.90 5.16
C LEU A 169 -11.36 11.08 5.56
N ALA A 170 -10.18 11.20 4.94
CA ALA A 170 -9.23 12.28 5.24
C ALA A 170 -9.75 13.66 4.81
N ARG A 171 -10.34 13.76 3.61
CA ARG A 171 -10.86 15.02 3.04
C ARG A 171 -12.20 15.46 3.65
N GLN A 172 -12.92 14.56 4.31
CA GLN A 172 -14.32 14.78 4.76
C GLN A 172 -15.20 15.33 3.63
N ASP A 173 -15.14 14.67 2.48
CA ASP A 173 -15.74 15.15 1.23
C ASP A 173 -17.24 15.46 1.36
N PRO A 174 -17.68 16.71 1.13
CA PRO A 174 -19.08 17.10 1.22
C PRO A 174 -19.96 16.46 0.14
N GLN A 175 -19.38 15.82 -0.88
CA GLN A 175 -20.12 15.14 -1.94
C GLN A 175 -20.79 13.84 -1.46
N LEU A 176 -20.40 13.28 -0.31
CA LEU A 176 -21.05 12.08 0.25
C LEU A 176 -22.44 12.43 0.79
N HIS A 177 -23.51 11.94 0.16
CA HIS A 177 -24.90 12.29 0.48
C HIS A 177 -25.13 13.81 0.59
N PRO A 178 -25.16 14.56 -0.53
CA PRO A 178 -25.29 16.02 -0.51
C PRO A 178 -26.52 16.51 0.26
N ASP A 179 -27.63 15.77 0.15
CA ASP A 179 -28.93 16.13 0.71
C ASP A 179 -29.07 15.79 2.22
N ASP A 180 -28.26 14.86 2.73
CA ASP A 180 -28.38 14.32 4.10
C ASP A 180 -27.08 14.50 4.93
N PRO A 181 -26.87 15.67 5.56
CA PRO A 181 -25.67 15.95 6.35
C PRO A 181 -25.57 15.10 7.63
N GLU A 182 -26.70 14.76 8.26
CA GLU A 182 -26.73 13.93 9.46
C GLU A 182 -26.23 12.51 9.19
N ARG A 183 -26.69 11.91 8.08
CA ARG A 183 -26.26 10.59 7.63
C ARG A 183 -24.77 10.59 7.31
N ARG A 184 -24.29 11.62 6.63
CA ARG A 184 -22.86 11.82 6.33
C ARG A 184 -22.02 11.84 7.60
N ALA A 185 -22.41 12.66 8.59
CA ALA A 185 -21.71 12.74 9.87
C ALA A 185 -21.71 11.38 10.61
N ALA A 186 -22.83 10.65 10.59
CA ALA A 186 -22.92 9.32 11.18
C ALA A 186 -21.96 8.31 10.53
N ILE A 187 -21.84 8.31 9.19
CA ILE A 187 -20.88 7.46 8.46
C ILE A 187 -19.44 7.79 8.85
N TYR A 188 -19.06 9.08 8.84
CA TYR A 188 -17.70 9.46 9.25
C TYR A 188 -17.39 9.10 10.70
N ASN A 189 -18.36 9.25 11.61
CA ASN A 189 -18.21 8.85 13.01
C ASN A 189 -18.04 7.33 13.18
N LYS A 190 -18.66 6.52 12.31
CA LYS A 190 -18.53 5.05 12.30
C LYS A 190 -17.12 4.59 11.92
N TYR A 191 -16.45 5.28 10.99
CA TYR A 191 -15.11 4.90 10.48
C TYR A 191 -13.96 5.76 11.01
N LYS A 192 -14.19 6.55 12.07
CA LYS A 192 -13.22 7.49 12.65
C LYS A 192 -11.86 6.88 13.03
N GLU A 193 -11.83 5.59 13.36
CA GLU A 193 -10.62 4.87 13.77
C GLU A 193 -9.60 4.70 12.63
N PHE A 194 -10.06 4.78 11.38
CA PHE A 194 -9.24 4.55 10.18
C PHE A 194 -8.83 5.85 9.49
N VAL A 195 -9.04 7.01 10.12
CA VAL A 195 -8.66 8.30 9.54
C VAL A 195 -7.14 8.43 9.56
N ILE A 196 -6.55 8.59 8.39
CA ILE A 196 -5.12 8.80 8.15
C ILE A 196 -4.95 10.18 7.49
N GLN A 197 -3.77 10.77 7.59
CA GLN A 197 -3.44 12.01 6.87
C GLN A 197 -3.57 11.81 5.36
N GLU A 198 -4.08 12.82 4.66
CA GLU A 198 -4.25 12.77 3.20
C GLU A 198 -2.93 12.44 2.49
N GLU A 199 -1.84 13.08 2.92
CA GLU A 199 -0.50 12.88 2.37
C GLU A 199 -0.03 11.43 2.44
N GLU A 200 -0.42 10.67 3.47
CA GLU A 200 -0.07 9.24 3.58
C GLU A 200 -1.08 8.36 2.85
N ALA A 201 -2.37 8.69 2.94
CA ALA A 201 -3.46 7.95 2.31
C ALA A 201 -3.30 7.84 0.79
N GLU A 202 -2.79 8.88 0.12
CA GLU A 202 -2.59 8.86 -1.32
C GLU A 202 -1.57 7.83 -1.81
N TRP A 203 -0.65 7.37 -0.94
CA TRP A 203 0.39 6.38 -1.29
C TRP A 203 0.01 4.95 -0.94
N VAL A 204 -1.09 4.75 -0.20
CA VAL A 204 -1.58 3.43 0.18
C VAL A 204 -1.95 2.63 -1.06
N GLY A 205 -1.46 1.39 -1.16
CA GLY A 205 -1.85 0.47 -2.23
C GLY A 205 -1.22 0.73 -3.60
N LEU A 206 -0.37 1.75 -3.73
CA LEU A 206 0.39 2.00 -4.95
C LEU A 206 1.44 0.90 -5.18
N THR A 207 1.53 0.43 -6.42
CA THR A 207 2.67 -0.39 -6.83
C THR A 207 3.93 0.47 -6.94
N LEU A 208 5.11 -0.17 -6.95
CA LEU A 208 6.38 0.56 -7.05
C LEU A 208 6.43 1.42 -8.32
N ASP A 209 5.91 0.90 -9.43
CA ASP A 209 5.89 1.61 -10.71
C ASP A 209 4.91 2.79 -10.69
N GLU A 210 3.71 2.62 -10.12
CA GLU A 210 2.75 3.72 -9.95
C GLU A 210 3.28 4.80 -9.00
N ALA A 211 3.98 4.42 -7.93
CA ALA A 211 4.56 5.36 -6.98
C ALA A 211 5.67 6.20 -7.64
N VAL A 212 6.50 5.58 -8.48
CA VAL A 212 7.51 6.30 -9.27
C VAL A 212 6.86 7.27 -10.25
N GLU A 213 5.84 6.83 -10.98
CA GLU A 213 5.15 7.71 -11.94
C GLU A 213 4.48 8.88 -11.25
N LYS A 214 3.83 8.64 -10.09
CA LYS A 214 3.29 9.71 -9.25
C LYS A 214 4.37 10.70 -8.83
N GLN A 215 5.52 10.22 -8.33
CA GLN A 215 6.63 11.08 -7.94
C GLN A 215 7.20 11.87 -9.13
N ARG A 216 7.31 11.23 -10.29
CA ARG A 216 7.76 11.86 -11.53
C ARG A 216 6.87 13.04 -11.90
N LEU A 217 5.55 12.85 -11.87
CA LEU A 217 4.56 13.90 -12.17
C LEU A 217 4.57 15.04 -11.13
N LEU A 218 4.85 14.75 -9.86
CA LEU A 218 4.98 15.77 -8.81
C LEU A 218 6.23 16.65 -8.99
N GLU A 219 7.33 16.04 -9.46
CA GLU A 219 8.60 16.73 -9.73
C GLU A 219 8.64 17.38 -11.13
N GLU A 220 7.69 17.02 -12.01
CA GLU A 220 7.59 17.54 -13.37
C GLU A 220 7.31 19.04 -13.33
N LYS A 221 8.36 19.82 -13.55
CA LYS A 221 8.35 21.28 -13.62
C LYS A 221 9.23 21.70 -14.79
N ASP A 222 8.76 22.66 -15.56
CA ASP A 222 9.56 23.24 -16.63
C ASP A 222 10.83 23.86 -16.04
N PRO A 223 12.00 23.67 -16.68
CA PRO A 223 13.24 24.25 -16.21
C PRO A 223 13.09 25.77 -16.15
N VAL A 224 13.37 26.35 -14.98
CA VAL A 224 13.29 27.80 -14.79
C VAL A 224 14.33 28.46 -15.70
N PRO A 225 13.92 29.37 -16.61
CA PRO A 225 14.86 30.05 -17.50
C PRO A 225 15.92 30.80 -16.71
N LEU A 226 17.20 30.59 -17.04
CA LEU A 226 18.35 31.19 -16.34
C LEU A 226 18.31 32.72 -16.29
N PHE A 227 17.62 33.36 -17.24
CA PHE A 227 17.39 34.79 -17.23
C PHE A 227 16.74 35.26 -15.92
N LYS A 228 15.72 34.56 -15.42
CA LYS A 228 15.05 34.93 -14.16
C LYS A 228 16.01 34.83 -12.98
N VAL A 229 16.80 33.75 -12.94
CA VAL A 229 17.82 33.53 -11.91
C VAL A 229 18.84 34.66 -11.89
N TYR A 230 19.38 35.06 -13.04
CA TYR A 230 20.37 36.15 -13.11
C TYR A 230 19.77 37.53 -12.79
N VAL A 231 18.50 37.76 -13.11
CA VAL A 231 17.80 39.00 -12.73
C VAL A 231 17.62 39.07 -11.21
N GLU A 232 17.23 37.97 -10.56
CA GLU A 232 17.13 37.89 -9.10
C GLU A 232 18.49 38.12 -8.44
N GLU A 233 19.56 37.45 -8.91
CA GLU A 233 20.93 37.68 -8.43
C GLU A 233 21.38 39.14 -8.59
N LEU A 234 21.03 39.79 -9.71
CA LEU A 234 21.38 41.19 -9.95
C LEU A 234 20.66 42.12 -8.97
N ILE A 235 19.37 41.90 -8.73
CA ILE A 235 18.58 42.67 -7.76
C ILE A 235 19.18 42.52 -6.35
N GLU A 236 19.52 41.30 -5.93
CA GLU A 236 20.16 41.04 -4.64
C GLU A 236 21.50 41.78 -4.51
N ARG A 237 22.33 41.78 -5.56
CA ARG A 237 23.61 42.51 -5.56
C ARG A 237 23.41 44.02 -5.43
N LEU A 238 22.43 44.59 -6.13
CA LEU A 238 22.11 46.02 -6.04
C LEU A 238 21.57 46.40 -4.64
N GLN A 239 20.74 45.54 -4.04
CA GLN A 239 20.27 45.72 -2.66
C GLN A 239 21.44 45.67 -1.66
N GLN A 240 22.37 44.74 -1.82
CA GLN A 240 23.57 44.66 -0.98
C GLN A 240 24.47 45.90 -1.14
N GLN A 241 24.63 46.39 -2.37
CA GLN A 241 25.39 47.62 -2.64
C GLN A 241 24.76 48.83 -1.96
N THR A 242 23.45 49.04 -2.13
CA THR A 242 22.73 50.16 -1.50
C THR A 242 22.75 50.12 0.03
N LEU A 243 22.76 48.93 0.65
CA LEU A 243 22.94 48.77 2.10
C LEU A 243 24.37 49.04 2.58
N SER A 244 25.37 48.83 1.72
CA SER A 244 26.79 49.07 2.02
C SER A 244 27.23 50.52 1.81
N GLU A 245 26.48 51.28 1.01
CA GLU A 245 26.72 52.71 0.83
C GLU A 245 26.29 53.48 2.11
N PRO A 246 27.19 54.25 2.75
CA PRO A 246 26.82 55.03 3.91
C PRO A 246 25.79 56.08 3.50
N ALA A 247 24.65 56.15 4.22
CA ALA A 247 23.63 57.16 4.00
C ALA A 247 24.26 58.57 4.07
N VAL A 248 24.51 59.17 2.90
CA VAL A 248 24.98 60.55 2.83
C VAL A 248 23.85 61.44 3.29
N VAL A 249 23.88 61.81 4.57
CA VAL A 249 23.03 62.87 5.12
C VAL A 249 23.41 64.15 4.39
N GLN A 250 22.67 64.49 3.34
CA GLN A 250 22.77 65.81 2.72
C GLN A 250 22.29 66.83 3.77
N LYS A 251 23.24 67.50 4.44
CA LYS A 251 22.97 68.75 5.14
C LYS A 251 22.40 69.72 4.12
N ARG A 252 21.09 69.99 4.19
CA ARG A 252 20.47 71.11 3.47
C ARG A 252 21.25 72.37 3.86
N ALA A 253 21.95 72.96 2.91
CA ALA A 253 22.61 74.24 3.10
C ALA A 253 21.54 75.29 3.40
N SER A 254 21.49 75.75 4.65
CA SER A 254 20.78 76.97 5.02
C SER A 254 21.50 78.13 4.36
N GLY A 255 20.88 78.70 3.33
CA GLY A 255 21.41 79.88 2.65
C GLY A 255 21.52 81.08 3.59
N LYS A 256 22.64 81.78 3.49
CA LYS A 256 22.80 83.23 3.59
C LYS A 256 24.16 83.62 3.03
#